data_AF-A0A819SYD8-F1
#
_entry.id   AF-A0A819SYD8-F1
#
_cell.length_a   1.000
_cell.length_b   1.000
_cell.length_c   1.000
_cell.angle_alpha   90.00
_cell.angle_beta   90.00
_cell.angle_gamma   90.00
#
_symmetry.space_group_name_H-M   'P 1'
#
loop_
_entity.id
_entity.type
_entity.pdbx_description
1 polymer ?
#
loop_
_entity_poly.entity_id
_entity_poly.type
_entity_poly.pdbx_seq_one_letter_code
_entity_poly.pdbx_strand_id
1 'polypeptide(L)'
;DKQTNQTNNIQPGTVIDTDIVTPNGFDFYLNSHAAIQGTSRPMLYNVLYDDIGFTPDEIQQLTYYLCHTDVRCTKSVSVPAPVHYATLCVSRGLNLDYEGQMSSEQRSIAASDIEEGLIDENVVVTLDDVQTIKIDFNPSIENTMWFA
;
A
#
# COMPACT_ATOMS: atom_id res chain seq x y z
N ASP A 1 -6.16 35.43 10.45
CA ASP A 1 -4.96 34.63 10.15
C ASP A 1 -5.26 33.55 9.11
N LYS A 2 -4.96 33.83 7.84
CA LYS A 2 -5.06 32.82 6.77
C LYS A 2 -3.70 32.14 6.67
N GLN A 3 -3.58 30.90 7.11
CA GLN A 3 -2.48 30.03 6.70
C GLN A 3 -2.54 29.91 5.19
N THR A 4 -1.74 30.71 4.50
CA THR A 4 -1.62 30.63 3.04
C THR A 4 -0.97 29.29 2.75
N ASN A 5 -1.73 28.35 2.18
CA ASN A 5 -1.17 27.14 1.58
C ASN A 5 -0.10 27.60 0.58
N GLN A 6 1.18 27.36 0.90
CA GLN A 6 2.33 27.79 0.08
C GLN A 6 2.23 27.29 -1.37
N THR A 7 1.44 26.24 -1.60
CA THR A 7 1.26 25.56 -2.88
C THR A 7 -0.08 25.86 -3.58
N ASN A 8 -0.91 26.78 -3.06
CA ASN A 8 -2.25 27.11 -3.59
C ASN A 8 -3.19 25.91 -3.75
N ASN A 9 -2.95 24.82 -3.02
CA ASN A 9 -3.81 23.65 -3.02
C ASN A 9 -5.04 23.84 -2.13
N ILE A 10 -6.04 22.98 -2.35
CA ILE A 10 -7.19 22.83 -1.46
C ILE A 10 -6.74 22.46 -0.04
N GLN A 11 -7.55 22.80 0.95
CA GLN A 11 -7.19 22.56 2.34
C GLN A 11 -7.22 21.05 2.66
N PRO A 12 -6.30 20.54 3.49
CA PRO A 12 -6.41 19.21 4.05
C PRO A 12 -7.74 19.08 4.82
N GLY A 13 -8.41 17.94 4.68
CA GLY A 13 -9.75 17.69 5.21
C GLY A 13 -10.89 18.11 4.27
N THR A 14 -10.61 18.60 3.07
CA THR A 14 -11.65 18.88 2.07
C THR A 14 -12.26 17.57 1.59
N VAL A 15 -13.59 17.47 1.71
CA VAL A 15 -14.39 16.33 1.23
C VAL A 15 -15.31 16.80 0.09
N ILE A 16 -15.51 15.95 -0.92
CA ILE A 16 -16.47 16.15 -2.00
C ILE A 16 -17.28 14.87 -2.15
N ASP A 17 -18.56 14.94 -1.81
CA ASP A 17 -19.54 13.85 -1.86
C ASP A 17 -20.77 14.21 -2.72
N THR A 18 -20.75 15.34 -3.42
CA THR A 18 -21.82 15.79 -4.33
C THR A 18 -21.31 16.01 -5.75
N ASP A 19 -22.22 15.95 -6.73
CA ASP A 19 -22.07 16.25 -8.17
C ASP A 19 -21.12 15.35 -8.99
N ILE A 20 -19.93 15.04 -8.47
CA ILE A 20 -18.87 14.31 -9.20
C ILE A 20 -18.69 12.86 -8.76
N VAL A 21 -19.54 12.39 -7.84
CA VAL A 21 -19.53 11.04 -7.28
C VAL A 21 -20.55 10.14 -7.96
N THR A 22 -20.53 8.84 -7.65
CA THR A 22 -21.42 7.85 -8.25
C THR A 22 -22.88 8.13 -7.84
N PRO A 23 -23.83 8.30 -8.77
CA PRO A 23 -25.20 8.76 -8.46
C PRO A 23 -25.98 7.90 -7.46
N ASN A 24 -25.70 6.59 -7.42
CA ASN A 24 -26.36 5.61 -6.55
C ASN A 24 -25.35 4.87 -5.65
N GLY A 25 -24.10 5.32 -5.63
CA GLY A 25 -23.04 4.73 -4.82
C GLY A 25 -22.86 5.50 -3.52
N PHE A 26 -22.11 4.91 -2.60
CA PHE A 26 -21.61 5.63 -1.44
C PHE A 26 -20.11 5.83 -1.63
N ASP A 27 -19.76 6.88 -2.37
CA ASP A 27 -18.40 7.28 -2.66
C ASP A 27 -18.17 8.77 -2.40
N PHE A 28 -16.94 9.11 -2.04
CA PHE A 28 -16.54 10.48 -1.75
C PHE A 28 -15.06 10.69 -2.05
N TYR A 29 -14.71 11.90 -2.47
CA TYR A 29 -13.32 12.34 -2.56
C TYR A 29 -12.90 12.97 -1.24
N LEU A 30 -11.73 12.60 -0.74
CA LEU A 30 -11.13 13.22 0.44
C LEU A 30 -9.68 13.62 0.13
N ASN A 31 -9.37 14.90 0.35
CA ASN A 31 -8.01 15.41 0.38
C ASN A 31 -7.49 15.44 1.82
N SER A 32 -6.84 14.39 2.29
CA SER A 32 -6.41 14.29 3.69
C SER A 32 -5.11 15.02 4.02
N HIS A 33 -4.27 15.37 3.04
CA HIS A 33 -2.90 15.84 3.25
C HIS A 33 -2.65 17.24 2.69
N ALA A 34 -1.62 17.90 3.22
CA ALA A 34 -1.08 19.13 2.65
C ALA A 34 -0.05 18.79 1.58
N ALA A 35 -0.33 19.16 0.32
CA ALA A 35 0.62 18.98 -0.76
C ALA A 35 1.81 19.94 -0.60
N ILE A 36 3.01 19.35 -0.43
CA ILE A 36 4.28 20.07 -0.30
C ILE A 36 4.73 20.63 -1.65
N GLN A 37 4.42 19.92 -2.74
CA GLN A 37 4.79 20.30 -4.10
C GLN A 37 3.71 19.84 -5.10
N GLY A 38 3.51 20.63 -6.16
CA GLY A 38 2.55 20.34 -7.22
C GLY A 38 1.11 20.46 -6.74
N THR A 39 0.20 19.78 -7.46
CA THR A 39 -1.22 19.76 -7.16
C THR A 39 -1.57 18.56 -6.27
N SER A 40 -2.31 18.80 -5.19
CA SER A 40 -2.83 17.75 -4.31
C SER A 40 -3.71 16.79 -5.10
N ARG A 41 -3.58 15.50 -4.83
CA ARG A 41 -4.42 14.46 -5.42
C ARG A 41 -5.40 13.95 -4.35
N PRO A 42 -6.68 14.38 -4.38
CA PRO A 42 -7.72 13.80 -3.53
C PRO A 42 -7.90 12.32 -3.86
N MET A 43 -8.13 11.51 -2.84
CA MET A 43 -8.39 10.08 -3.00
C MET A 43 -9.90 9.84 -3.07
N LEU A 44 -10.32 8.97 -3.99
CA LEU A 44 -11.70 8.48 -4.05
C LEU A 44 -11.85 7.27 -3.12
N TYR A 45 -12.81 7.35 -2.20
CA TYR A 45 -13.22 6.25 -1.33
C TYR A 45 -14.59 5.77 -1.77
N ASN A 46 -14.78 4.45 -1.87
CA ASN A 46 -16.05 3.84 -2.19
C ASN A 46 -16.39 2.82 -1.10
N VAL A 47 -17.53 3.01 -0.44
CA VAL A 47 -18.06 2.14 0.60
C VAL A 47 -18.86 1.04 -0.09
N LEU A 48 -18.22 -0.12 -0.23
CA LEU A 48 -18.83 -1.27 -0.89
C LEU A 48 -19.81 -2.02 0.02
N TYR A 49 -19.59 -1.96 1.34
CA TYR A 49 -20.33 -2.73 2.32
C TYR A 49 -20.20 -2.09 3.71
N ASP A 50 -21.32 -1.98 4.43
CA ASP A 50 -21.37 -1.47 5.81
C ASP A 50 -22.50 -2.15 6.59
N ASP A 51 -22.14 -2.96 7.60
CA ASP A 51 -23.07 -3.61 8.54
C ASP A 51 -23.31 -2.80 9.81
N ILE A 52 -22.44 -1.83 10.11
CA ILE A 52 -22.52 -1.03 11.34
C ILE A 52 -23.59 0.05 11.18
N GLY A 53 -23.82 0.51 9.94
CA GLY A 53 -24.81 1.51 9.60
C GLY A 53 -24.31 2.92 9.90
N PHE A 54 -23.06 3.19 9.53
CA PHE A 54 -22.48 4.52 9.64
C PHE A 54 -23.19 5.52 8.72
N THR A 55 -23.26 6.75 9.19
CA THR A 55 -23.61 7.89 8.36
C THR A 55 -22.44 8.27 7.43
N PRO A 56 -22.72 8.95 6.30
CA PRO A 56 -21.69 9.51 5.42
C PRO A 56 -20.63 10.32 6.15
N ASP A 57 -21.06 11.23 7.02
CA ASP A 57 -20.17 12.10 7.80
C ASP A 57 -19.24 11.28 8.73
N GLU A 58 -19.76 10.23 9.36
CA GLU A 58 -18.98 9.37 10.26
C GLU A 58 -17.87 8.62 9.52
N ILE A 59 -18.16 8.05 8.35
CA ILE A 59 -17.15 7.35 7.54
C ILE A 59 -16.11 8.33 7.01
N GLN A 60 -16.53 9.51 6.54
CA GLN A 60 -15.61 10.54 6.05
C GLN A 60 -14.67 11.00 7.17
N GLN A 61 -15.20 11.26 8.37
CA GLN A 61 -14.44 11.69 9.54
C GLN A 61 -13.50 10.59 10.04
N LEU A 62 -13.99 9.34 10.13
CA LEU A 62 -13.17 8.18 10.50
C LEU A 62 -11.99 8.01 9.53
N THR A 63 -12.26 8.07 8.22
CA THR A 63 -11.24 7.96 7.18
C THR A 63 -10.18 9.05 7.33
N TYR A 64 -10.61 10.30 7.57
CA TYR A 64 -9.70 11.41 7.80
C TYR A 64 -8.85 11.23 9.07
N TYR A 65 -9.43 10.73 10.16
CA TYR A 65 -8.70 10.45 11.40
C TYR A 65 -7.66 9.35 11.24
N LEU A 66 -7.97 8.28 10.48
CA LEU A 66 -7.01 7.24 10.19
C LEU A 66 -5.78 7.78 9.42
N CYS A 67 -5.91 8.82 8.61
CA CYS A 67 -4.79 9.48 7.94
C CYS A 67 -3.82 10.22 8.90
N HIS A 68 -4.19 10.41 10.17
CA HIS A 68 -3.34 11.04 11.20
C HIS A 68 -2.67 10.03 12.13
N THR A 69 -2.95 8.73 11.97
CA THR A 69 -2.46 7.67 12.86
C THR A 69 -1.16 7.02 12.38
N ASP A 70 -0.53 7.57 11.33
CA ASP A 70 0.70 7.01 10.80
C ASP A 70 1.91 7.29 11.71
N VAL A 71 2.48 6.25 12.30
CA VAL A 71 3.65 6.33 13.18
C VAL A 71 4.93 6.82 12.51
N ARG A 72 5.03 6.80 11.17
CA ARG A 72 6.25 7.18 10.44
C ARG A 72 6.42 8.69 10.32
N CYS A 73 5.36 9.48 10.52
CA CYS A 73 5.43 10.94 10.42
C CYS A 73 4.41 11.65 11.30
N THR A 74 4.73 12.87 11.76
CA THR A 74 3.82 13.70 12.56
C THR A 74 2.91 14.57 11.69
N LYS A 75 2.51 14.09 10.51
CA LYS A 75 1.71 14.82 9.51
C LYS A 75 0.61 13.92 9.00
N SER A 76 -0.50 14.52 8.55
CA SER A 76 -1.53 13.78 7.84
C SER A 76 -1.01 13.26 6.51
N VAL A 77 -1.18 11.95 6.29
CA VAL A 77 -0.81 11.26 5.05
C VAL A 77 -1.97 11.24 4.05
N SER A 78 -1.67 10.98 2.78
CA SER A 78 -2.66 11.03 1.69
C SER A 78 -3.64 9.86 1.67
N VAL A 79 -3.31 8.76 2.34
CA VAL A 79 -4.13 7.54 2.44
C VAL A 79 -4.20 7.10 3.91
N PRO A 80 -5.23 6.33 4.33
CA PRO A 80 -5.33 5.90 5.71
C PRO A 80 -4.13 5.05 6.13
N ALA A 81 -3.69 5.18 7.38
CA ALA A 81 -2.58 4.40 7.94
C ALA A 81 -2.63 2.89 7.64
N PRO A 82 -3.77 2.17 7.78
CA PRO A 82 -3.80 0.74 7.47
C PRO A 82 -3.48 0.43 5.99
N VAL A 83 -3.93 1.26 5.06
CA VAL A 83 -3.66 1.09 3.62
C VAL A 83 -2.19 1.37 3.31
N HIS A 84 -1.62 2.41 3.93
CA HIS A 84 -0.20 2.71 3.80
C HIS A 84 0.65 1.54 4.33
N TYR A 85 0.31 0.98 5.48
CA TYR A 85 1.00 -0.16 6.06
C TYR A 85 0.92 -1.42 5.21
N ALA A 86 -0.26 -1.75 4.66
CA ALA A 86 -0.37 -2.84 3.71
C ALA A 86 0.58 -2.67 2.50
N THR A 87 0.73 -1.44 2.00
CA THR A 87 1.65 -1.13 0.91
C THR A 87 3.12 -1.34 1.31
N LEU A 88 3.50 -0.97 2.54
CA LEU A 88 4.83 -1.23 3.07
C LEU A 88 5.09 -2.73 3.27
N CYS A 89 4.11 -3.48 3.79
CA CYS A 89 4.19 -4.94 3.90
C CYS A 89 4.51 -5.57 2.55
N VAL A 90 3.74 -5.24 1.52
CA VAL A 90 3.93 -5.76 0.15
C VAL A 90 5.30 -5.38 -0.38
N SER A 91 5.70 -4.12 -0.24
CA SER A 91 7.01 -3.65 -0.71
C SER A 91 8.17 -4.37 -0.03
N ARG A 92 8.09 -4.60 1.30
CA ARG A 92 9.11 -5.37 2.03
C ARG A 92 9.10 -6.84 1.64
N GLY A 93 7.91 -7.44 1.50
CA GLY A 93 7.77 -8.83 1.08
C GLY A 93 8.38 -9.10 -0.30
N LEU A 94 8.13 -8.21 -1.26
CA LEU A 94 8.75 -8.29 -2.59
C LEU A 94 10.28 -8.20 -2.52
N ASN A 95 10.83 -7.28 -1.73
CA ASN A 95 12.28 -7.16 -1.58
C ASN A 95 12.90 -8.44 -0.97
N LEU A 96 12.24 -9.04 0.03
CA LEU A 96 12.71 -10.30 0.63
C LEU A 96 12.70 -11.46 -0.38
N ASP A 97 11.69 -11.52 -1.24
CA ASP A 97 11.61 -12.53 -2.30
C ASP A 97 12.74 -12.33 -3.33
N TYR A 98 12.97 -11.09 -3.77
CA TYR A 98 14.10 -10.76 -4.66
C TYR A 98 15.46 -11.14 -4.06
N GLU A 99 15.68 -10.88 -2.76
CA GLU A 99 16.91 -11.28 -2.06
C GLU A 99 17.04 -12.82 -1.99
N GLY A 100 15.93 -13.53 -1.76
CA GLY A 100 15.89 -14.99 -1.78
C GLY A 100 16.25 -15.56 -3.15
N GLN A 101 15.68 -15.02 -4.22
CA GLN A 101 15.96 -15.42 -5.61
C GLN A 101 17.44 -15.18 -5.96
N MET A 102 17.97 -13.99 -5.69
CA MET A 102 19.38 -13.67 -5.92
C MET A 102 20.33 -14.58 -5.14
N SER A 103 20.01 -14.90 -3.88
CA SER A 103 20.78 -15.86 -3.08
C SER A 103 20.74 -17.26 -3.68
N SER A 104 19.60 -17.69 -4.21
CA SER A 104 19.44 -19.03 -4.80
C SER A 104 20.16 -19.15 -6.14
N GLU A 105 20.14 -18.10 -6.96
CA GLU A 105 20.90 -18.01 -8.22
C GLU A 105 22.41 -17.99 -7.97
N GLN A 106 22.90 -17.25 -6.97
CA GLN A 106 24.32 -17.29 -6.60
C GLN A 106 24.75 -18.68 -6.11
N ARG A 107 23.87 -19.38 -5.39
CA ARG A 107 24.13 -20.76 -4.95
C ARG A 107 24.10 -21.75 -6.11
N SER A 108 23.20 -21.60 -7.07
CA SER A 108 23.15 -22.48 -8.25
C SER A 108 24.34 -22.24 -9.18
N ILE A 109 24.79 -20.99 -9.36
CA ILE A 109 26.03 -20.67 -10.08
C ILE A 109 27.25 -21.27 -9.36
N ALA A 110 27.37 -21.07 -8.05
CA ALA A 110 28.46 -21.67 -7.27
C ALA A 110 28.42 -23.21 -7.25
N ALA A 111 27.24 -23.82 -7.39
CA ALA A 111 27.08 -25.26 -7.54
C ALA A 111 27.41 -25.75 -8.95
N SER A 112 27.08 -24.98 -10.00
CA SER A 112 27.45 -25.30 -11.39
C SER A 112 28.95 -25.19 -11.63
N ASP A 113 29.65 -24.33 -10.90
CA ASP A 113 31.12 -24.23 -10.94
C ASP A 113 31.82 -25.48 -10.33
N ILE A 114 31.06 -26.39 -9.72
CA ILE A 114 31.55 -27.65 -9.13
C ILE A 114 31.30 -28.87 -10.04
N GLU A 115 30.45 -28.76 -11.07
CA GLU A 115 30.10 -29.89 -11.96
C GLU A 115 30.21 -29.49 -13.44
N GLU A 116 31.41 -29.65 -14.03
CA GLU A 116 31.53 -29.74 -15.49
C GLU A 116 30.94 -31.09 -15.95
N GLY A 117 29.67 -31.12 -16.33
CA GLY A 117 29.08 -32.33 -16.91
C GLY A 117 27.57 -32.32 -17.18
N LEU A 118 27.23 -32.12 -18.46
CA LEU A 118 25.94 -32.36 -19.15
C LEU A 118 24.74 -31.47 -18.78
N ILE A 119 24.39 -30.59 -19.73
CA ILE A 119 23.14 -29.82 -19.79
C ILE A 119 22.11 -30.66 -20.55
N ASP A 120 20.91 -30.87 -20.00
CA ASP A 120 19.76 -31.40 -20.75
C ASP A 120 18.73 -30.27 -20.94
N GLU A 121 18.43 -29.98 -22.20
CA GLU A 121 17.44 -28.98 -22.64
C GLU A 121 16.04 -29.56 -22.44
N ASN A 122 15.21 -28.97 -21.57
CA ASN A 122 13.76 -28.79 -21.73
C ASN A 122 13.14 -28.24 -20.43
N VAL A 123 13.11 -26.92 -20.26
CA VAL A 123 12.25 -26.26 -19.25
C VAL A 123 10.98 -25.80 -19.96
N VAL A 124 9.89 -26.56 -19.80
CA VAL A 124 8.55 -26.14 -20.20
C VAL A 124 7.97 -25.32 -19.06
N VAL A 125 7.78 -24.01 -19.25
CA VAL A 125 7.11 -23.13 -18.28
C VAL A 125 5.62 -23.11 -18.59
N THR A 126 4.80 -23.71 -17.72
CA THR A 126 3.32 -23.69 -17.81
C THR A 126 2.75 -22.45 -17.12
N LEU A 127 1.67 -21.91 -17.67
CA LEU A 127 1.01 -20.65 -17.24
C LEU A 127 0.15 -20.77 -15.95
N ASP A 128 0.26 -21.85 -15.18
CA ASP A 128 -0.59 -22.14 -14.01
C ASP A 128 -0.04 -21.60 -12.67
N ASP A 129 1.19 -21.05 -12.68
CA ASP A 129 1.84 -20.60 -11.44
C ASP A 129 1.57 -19.12 -11.16
N VAL A 130 0.39 -18.79 -10.62
CA VAL A 130 0.32 -17.63 -9.72
C VAL A 130 1.10 -18.01 -8.48
N GLN A 131 2.42 -17.78 -8.54
CA GLN A 131 3.35 -18.13 -7.48
C GLN A 131 3.00 -17.28 -6.26
N THR A 132 2.28 -17.90 -5.32
CA THR A 132 1.93 -17.24 -4.08
C THR A 132 3.22 -17.18 -3.25
N ILE A 133 3.82 -16.00 -3.13
CA ILE A 133 5.02 -15.80 -2.32
C ILE A 133 4.63 -15.99 -0.86
N LYS A 134 4.92 -17.17 -0.32
CA LYS A 134 4.69 -17.49 1.09
C LYS A 134 5.98 -17.24 1.86
N ILE A 135 6.03 -16.13 2.59
CA ILE A 135 7.13 -15.81 3.49
C ILE A 135 6.77 -16.35 4.87
N ASP A 136 7.43 -17.43 5.30
CA ASP A 136 7.27 -17.96 6.65
C ASP A 136 8.09 -17.09 7.63
N PHE A 137 7.39 -16.27 8.41
CA PHE A 137 8.02 -15.40 9.41
C PHE A 137 8.43 -16.17 10.66
N ASN A 138 9.48 -15.70 11.34
CA ASN A 138 9.80 -16.16 12.69
C ASN A 138 8.63 -15.78 13.63
N PRO A 139 8.12 -16.69 14.48
CA PRO A 139 7.00 -16.42 15.40
C PRO A 139 7.22 -15.18 16.29
N SER A 140 8.47 -14.80 16.55
CA SER A 140 8.81 -13.63 17.37
C SER A 140 8.48 -12.29 16.71
N ILE A 141 8.39 -12.25 15.38
CA ILE A 141 8.17 -11.01 14.61
C ILE A 141 6.80 -10.97 13.92
N GLU A 142 6.04 -12.07 13.94
CA GLU A 142 4.77 -12.23 13.25
C GLU A 142 3.75 -11.14 13.63
N ASN A 143 3.65 -10.81 14.92
CA ASN A 143 2.72 -9.80 15.45
C ASN A 143 3.38 -8.41 15.63
N THR A 144 4.47 -8.14 14.92
CA THR A 144 5.17 -6.87 14.98
C THR A 144 5.08 -6.13 13.64
N MET A 145 5.17 -4.80 13.67
CA MET A 145 5.28 -4.00 12.43
C MET A 145 6.71 -4.07 11.87
N TRP A 146 7.19 -5.28 11.57
CA TRP A 146 8.52 -5.52 10.97
C TRP A 146 8.69 -4.84 9.59
N PHE A 147 7.58 -4.36 9.00
CA PHE A 147 7.50 -3.67 7.72
C PHE A 147 7.46 -2.13 7.81
N ALA A 148 7.28 -1.56 9.01
CA ALA A 148 7.24 -0.11 9.22
C ALA A 148 8.63 0.54 9.22
#